data_AF-A0A6I2GMW3-F1
#
_entry.id   AF-A0A6I2GMW3-F1
#
_cell.length_a   1.000
_cell.length_b   1.000
_cell.length_c   1.000
_cell.angle_alpha   90.00
_cell.angle_beta   90.00
_cell.angle_gamma   90.00
#
_symmetry.space_group_name_H-M   'P 1'
#
loop_
_entity.id
_entity.type
_entity.pdbx_description
1 polymer ?
#
loop_
_entity_poly.entity_id
_entity_poly.type
_entity_poly.pdbx_seq_one_letter_code
_entity_poly.pdbx_strand_id
1 'polypeptide(L)'
;MENVTQRMMKYREAARHLWNTFLREEQTFSPQRLPSDEVLDDWEALQPLLFRALVLRHTGNEAHAAARLSSGRRSEPLPFLRVVPTSDRVPAMVSRGKPAKTYWDHPVNRLGPEDDLRFIDFFDWDSSRFLDFAYYRVEIRACAREPGLVGHEALLEVQYADVFVDGAAR
;
A
#
# COMPACT_ATOMS: atom_id res chain seq x y z
N MET A 1 -15.66 -12.25 -4.21
CA MET A 1 -14.36 -11.61 -3.99
C MET A 1 -13.28 -12.66 -4.22
N GLU A 2 -12.24 -12.35 -4.99
CA GLU A 2 -11.10 -13.26 -5.21
C GLU A 2 -9.97 -12.89 -4.25
N ASN A 3 -9.41 -13.85 -3.51
CA ASN A 3 -8.26 -13.60 -2.64
C ASN A 3 -6.98 -13.48 -3.48
N VAL A 4 -6.33 -12.30 -3.43
CA VAL A 4 -5.09 -11.99 -4.16
C VAL A 4 -3.91 -11.74 -3.23
N THR A 5 -4.03 -12.06 -1.94
CA THR A 5 -3.00 -11.84 -0.91
C THR A 5 -1.64 -12.40 -1.33
N GLN A 6 -1.60 -13.62 -1.88
CA GLN A 6 -0.34 -14.23 -2.34
C GLN A 6 0.32 -13.46 -3.49
N ARG A 7 -0.46 -12.76 -4.33
CA ARG A 7 0.08 -11.89 -5.38
C ARG A 7 0.65 -10.61 -4.80
N MET A 8 -0.03 -10.03 -3.81
CA MET A 8 0.46 -8.88 -3.05
C MET A 8 1.78 -9.21 -2.34
N MET A 9 1.88 -10.39 -1.73
CA MET A 9 3.12 -10.85 -1.08
C MET A 9 4.26 -11.07 -2.07
N LYS A 10 3.99 -11.66 -3.24
CA LYS A 10 4.99 -11.80 -4.30
C LYS A 10 5.51 -10.46 -4.79
N TYR A 11 4.61 -9.48 -5.00
CA TYR A 11 5.02 -8.12 -5.33
C TYR A 11 5.88 -7.51 -4.22
N ARG A 12 5.44 -7.61 -2.96
CA ARG A 12 6.14 -7.10 -1.80
C ARG A 12 7.58 -7.63 -1.73
N GLU A 13 7.74 -8.95 -1.84
CA GLU A 13 9.06 -9.59 -1.80
C GLU A 13 9.94 -9.20 -2.99
N ALA A 14 9.39 -9.18 -4.21
CA ALA A 14 10.13 -8.78 -5.41
C ALA A 14 10.58 -7.31 -5.32
N ALA A 15 9.69 -6.41 -4.93
CA ALA A 15 9.98 -4.98 -4.78
C ALA A 15 11.05 -4.77 -3.70
N ARG A 16 10.89 -5.41 -2.55
CA ARG A 16 11.84 -5.35 -1.45
C ARG A 16 13.22 -5.83 -1.86
N HIS A 17 13.29 -6.96 -2.55
CA HIS A 17 14.56 -7.52 -3.01
C HIS A 17 15.23 -6.64 -4.05
N LEU A 18 14.47 -6.14 -5.03
CA LEU A 18 14.96 -5.26 -6.08
C LEU A 18 15.60 -4.00 -5.49
N TRP A 19 14.87 -3.32 -4.60
CA TRP A 19 15.38 -2.13 -3.95
C TRP A 19 16.56 -2.43 -3.03
N ASN A 20 16.38 -3.31 -2.03
CA ASN A 20 17.38 -3.49 -0.97
C ASN A 20 18.71 -4.10 -1.45
N THR A 21 18.70 -4.78 -2.60
CA THR A 21 19.85 -5.53 -3.14
C THR A 21 20.49 -4.86 -4.34
N PHE A 22 19.70 -4.27 -5.25
CA PHE A 22 20.21 -3.79 -6.54
C PHE A 22 20.24 -2.28 -6.67
N LEU A 23 19.22 -1.58 -6.14
CA LEU A 23 19.13 -0.12 -6.27
C LEU A 23 19.75 0.60 -5.07
N ARG A 24 19.58 0.03 -3.88
CA ARG A 24 20.16 0.53 -2.64
C ARG A 24 21.64 0.17 -2.61
N GLU A 25 22.49 1.03 -3.18
CA GLU A 25 23.94 0.84 -3.23
C GLU A 25 24.52 0.56 -1.83
N GLU A 26 25.32 -0.50 -1.69
CA GLU A 26 25.96 -0.89 -0.42
C GLU A 26 27.00 0.15 0.05
N GLN A 27 27.64 0.92 -0.82
CA GLN A 27 28.63 1.93 -0.40
C GLN A 27 28.02 3.13 0.34
N THR A 28 26.70 3.14 0.47
CA THR A 28 25.86 4.15 1.14
C THR A 28 25.56 3.80 2.61
N PHE A 29 26.18 2.76 3.18
CA PHE A 29 26.03 2.39 4.61
C PHE A 29 26.60 3.41 5.62
N SER A 30 27.15 4.55 5.17
CA SER A 30 27.26 5.69 6.07
C SER A 30 25.84 6.22 6.32
N PRO A 31 25.36 6.31 7.57
CA PRO A 31 24.02 6.79 7.89
C PRO A 31 23.68 8.22 7.39
N GLN A 32 24.64 8.87 6.72
CA GLN A 32 24.64 10.25 6.25
C GLN A 32 24.41 10.40 4.74
N ARG A 33 24.44 9.33 3.93
CA ARG A 33 24.29 9.44 2.48
C ARG A 33 22.95 8.85 2.03
N LEU A 34 22.15 9.67 1.36
CA LEU A 34 20.87 9.27 0.75
C LEU A 34 21.13 8.75 -0.68
N PRO A 35 20.23 7.91 -1.24
CA PRO A 35 20.24 7.61 -2.68
C PRO A 35 20.24 8.89 -3.52
N SER A 36 20.82 8.83 -4.72
CA SER A 36 20.71 9.94 -5.67
C SER A 36 19.28 10.07 -6.17
N ASP A 37 18.92 11.28 -6.63
CA ASP A 37 17.62 11.54 -7.25
C ASP A 37 17.38 10.61 -8.45
N GLU A 38 18.42 10.31 -9.24
CA GLU A 38 18.34 9.36 -10.36
C GLU A 38 17.91 7.95 -9.93
N VAL A 39 18.44 7.44 -8.80
CA VAL A 39 18.06 6.12 -8.26
C VAL A 39 16.63 6.14 -7.73
N LEU A 40 16.20 7.26 -7.13
CA LEU A 40 14.82 7.43 -6.68
C LEU A 40 13.85 7.49 -7.86
N ASP A 41 14.19 8.22 -8.93
CA ASP A 41 13.40 8.30 -10.16
C ASP A 41 13.27 6.93 -10.84
N ASP A 42 14.38 6.20 -10.96
CA ASP A 42 14.37 4.83 -11.48
C ASP A 42 13.47 3.91 -10.66
N TRP A 43 13.55 4.01 -9.33
CA TRP A 43 12.70 3.25 -8.44
C TRP A 43 11.22 3.61 -8.55
N GLU A 44 10.92 4.91 -8.65
CA GLU A 44 9.57 5.43 -8.84
C GLU A 44 8.95 4.93 -10.15
N ALA A 45 9.77 4.78 -11.21
CA ALA A 45 9.35 4.23 -12.49
C ALA A 45 9.16 2.69 -12.47
N LEU A 46 9.97 1.96 -11.71
CA LEU A 46 9.95 0.49 -11.69
C LEU A 46 8.78 -0.11 -10.90
N GLN A 47 8.48 0.43 -9.72
CA GLN A 47 7.46 -0.13 -8.83
C GLN A 47 6.06 -0.27 -9.48
N PRO A 48 5.53 0.71 -10.25
CA PRO A 48 4.24 0.57 -10.90
C PRO A 48 4.24 -0.54 -11.97
N LEU A 49 5.34 -0.71 -12.70
CA LEU A 49 5.50 -1.78 -13.68
C LEU A 49 5.50 -3.15 -13.01
N LEU A 50 6.22 -3.27 -11.89
CA LEU A 50 6.28 -4.49 -11.10
C LEU A 50 4.90 -4.83 -10.50
N PHE A 51 4.21 -3.83 -9.95
CA PHE A 51 2.87 -3.99 -9.39
C PHE A 51 1.86 -4.41 -10.46
N ARG A 52 1.93 -3.82 -11.66
CA ARG A 52 1.11 -4.26 -12.79
C ARG A 52 1.39 -5.71 -13.17
N ALA A 53 2.66 -6.08 -13.32
CA ALA A 53 3.05 -7.41 -13.77
C ALA A 53 2.64 -8.52 -12.79
N LEU A 54 2.80 -8.27 -11.48
CA LEU A 54 2.59 -9.28 -10.44
C LEU A 54 1.17 -9.29 -9.88
N VAL A 55 0.52 -8.13 -9.81
CA VAL A 55 -0.82 -7.98 -9.22
C VAL A 55 -1.86 -7.67 -10.29
N LEU A 56 -1.83 -6.48 -10.88
CA LEU A 56 -2.98 -5.95 -11.62
C LEU A 56 -3.36 -6.74 -12.88
N ARG A 57 -2.41 -7.30 -13.61
CA ARG A 57 -2.70 -8.16 -14.78
C ARG A 57 -3.59 -9.36 -14.42
N HIS A 58 -3.61 -9.77 -13.15
CA HIS A 58 -4.35 -10.93 -12.69
C HIS A 58 -5.66 -10.58 -12.01
N THR A 59 -6.02 -9.30 -11.90
CA THR A 59 -7.26 -8.88 -11.24
C THR A 59 -8.42 -8.64 -12.23
N GLY A 60 -8.19 -8.80 -13.53
CA GLY A 60 -9.17 -8.48 -14.57
C GLY A 60 -9.49 -6.98 -14.70
N ASN A 61 -8.74 -6.10 -14.02
CA ASN A 61 -8.98 -4.65 -13.95
C ASN A 61 -7.90 -3.85 -14.72
N GLU A 62 -7.57 -4.27 -15.94
CA GLU A 62 -6.46 -3.68 -16.72
C GLU A 62 -6.65 -2.19 -17.04
N ALA A 63 -7.90 -1.72 -17.21
CA ALA A 63 -8.21 -0.32 -17.45
C ALA A 63 -7.77 0.58 -16.26
N HIS A 64 -8.06 0.15 -15.03
CA HIS A 64 -7.59 0.86 -13.83
C HIS A 64 -6.07 0.77 -13.67
N ALA A 65 -5.48 -0.36 -14.06
CA ALA A 65 -4.02 -0.53 -14.06
C ALA A 65 -3.33 0.46 -15.01
N ALA A 66 -3.88 0.63 -16.21
CA ALA A 66 -3.38 1.59 -17.18
C ALA A 66 -3.52 3.04 -16.68
N ALA A 67 -4.68 3.40 -16.11
CA ALA A 67 -4.93 4.74 -15.58
C ALA A 67 -3.98 5.11 -14.43
N ARG A 68 -3.67 4.16 -13.54
CA ARG A 68 -2.70 4.36 -12.46
C ARG A 68 -1.28 4.57 -12.97
N LEU A 69 -0.89 3.80 -13.99
CA LEU A 69 0.43 3.93 -14.62
C LEU A 69 0.60 5.25 -15.37
N SER A 70 -0.42 5.69 -16.10
CA SER A 70 -0.35 6.90 -16.92
C SER A 70 -0.42 8.19 -16.10
N SER A 71 -1.04 8.16 -14.93
CA SER A 71 -1.28 9.36 -14.12
C SER A 71 -0.21 9.62 -13.06
N GLY A 72 0.66 8.63 -12.78
CA GLY A 72 1.62 8.70 -11.67
C GLY A 72 0.96 8.73 -10.28
N ARG A 73 -0.37 8.57 -10.19
CA ARG A 73 -1.14 8.72 -8.95
C ARG A 73 -1.06 7.48 -8.08
N ARG A 74 0.08 7.26 -7.44
CA ARG A 74 0.26 6.19 -6.43
C ARG A 74 -0.62 6.39 -5.21
N SER A 75 -0.89 7.63 -4.85
CA SER A 75 -1.65 7.98 -3.65
C SER A 75 -3.16 7.78 -3.79
N GLU A 76 -3.66 7.41 -4.97
CA GLU A 76 -5.09 7.13 -5.13
C GLU A 76 -5.43 5.69 -4.72
N PRO A 77 -6.55 5.49 -3.99
CA PRO A 77 -7.02 4.18 -3.60
C PRO A 77 -7.52 3.40 -4.82
N LEU A 78 -7.21 2.10 -4.87
CA LEU A 78 -7.70 1.18 -5.89
C LEU A 78 -9.07 0.65 -5.48
N PRO A 79 -10.16 1.06 -6.16
CA PRO A 79 -11.52 0.78 -5.69
C PRO A 79 -11.85 -0.72 -5.68
N PHE A 80 -11.20 -1.52 -6.52
CA PHE A 80 -11.40 -2.97 -6.59
C PHE A 80 -10.48 -3.77 -5.66
N LEU A 81 -9.45 -3.18 -5.04
CA LEU A 81 -8.57 -3.87 -4.10
C LEU A 81 -8.96 -3.53 -2.66
N ARG A 82 -9.60 -4.48 -2.01
CA ARG A 82 -10.02 -4.38 -0.61
C ARG A 82 -9.03 -5.07 0.30
N VAL A 83 -8.56 -4.37 1.33
CA VAL A 83 -7.76 -4.92 2.43
C VAL A 83 -8.72 -5.30 3.55
N VAL A 84 -8.67 -6.55 4.00
CA VAL A 84 -9.62 -7.10 4.97
C VAL A 84 -8.83 -7.61 6.19
N PRO A 85 -8.98 -6.97 7.35
CA PRO A 85 -8.42 -7.48 8.60
C PRO A 85 -8.77 -8.94 8.88
N THR A 86 -7.81 -9.72 9.37
CA THR A 86 -7.99 -11.16 9.66
C THR A 86 -8.69 -11.43 10.99
N SER A 87 -8.89 -10.41 11.83
CA SER A 87 -9.65 -10.49 13.08
C SER A 87 -10.47 -9.23 13.34
N ASP A 88 -11.44 -9.31 14.25
CA ASP A 88 -12.41 -8.24 14.54
C ASP A 88 -11.79 -6.90 14.96
N ARG A 89 -10.55 -6.94 15.49
CA ARG A 89 -9.83 -5.78 16.02
C ARG A 89 -8.33 -5.94 15.81
N VAL A 90 -7.85 -5.56 14.63
CA VAL A 90 -6.41 -5.52 14.36
C VAL A 90 -5.82 -4.14 14.68
N PRO A 91 -4.57 -4.06 15.15
CA PRO A 91 -3.87 -2.78 15.28
C PRO A 91 -3.83 -2.01 13.96
N ALA A 92 -4.17 -0.72 14.02
CA ALA A 92 -4.06 0.19 12.91
C ALA A 92 -3.58 1.56 13.40
N MET A 93 -2.84 2.28 12.57
CA MET A 93 -2.49 3.68 12.80
C MET A 93 -3.27 4.52 11.81
N VAL A 94 -4.20 5.36 12.29
CA VAL A 94 -5.11 6.14 11.46
C VAL A 94 -4.60 7.58 11.35
N SER A 95 -4.68 8.15 10.15
CA SER A 95 -4.22 9.51 9.89
C SER A 95 -4.98 10.53 10.75
N ARG A 96 -4.31 11.56 11.26
CA ARG A 96 -4.96 12.62 12.05
C ARG A 96 -5.99 13.41 11.25
N GLY A 97 -5.72 13.61 9.97
CA GLY A 97 -6.53 14.42 9.07
C GLY A 97 -6.81 13.71 7.73
N LYS A 98 -7.67 14.36 6.94
CA LYS A 98 -8.06 13.96 5.60
C LYS A 98 -7.71 15.10 4.62
N PRO A 99 -6.97 14.86 3.52
CA PRO A 99 -6.20 13.64 3.26
C PRO A 99 -5.06 13.47 4.28
N ALA A 100 -4.47 12.28 4.34
CA ALA A 100 -3.32 12.06 5.21
C ALA A 100 -2.15 12.94 4.76
N LYS A 101 -1.44 13.53 5.73
CA LYS A 101 -0.26 14.35 5.48
C LYS A 101 0.98 13.71 6.11
N THR A 102 0.99 13.59 7.43
CA THR A 102 2.20 13.17 8.16
C THR A 102 1.95 12.50 9.51
N TYR A 103 0.81 12.74 10.18
CA TYR A 103 0.55 12.23 11.53
C TYR A 103 -0.44 11.07 11.52
N TRP A 104 -0.08 9.99 12.21
CA TRP A 104 -0.83 8.73 12.31
C TRP A 104 -1.29 8.43 13.74
N ASP A 105 -1.84 9.43 14.41
CA ASP A 105 -2.14 9.43 15.85
C ASP A 105 -3.62 9.72 16.15
N HIS A 106 -4.51 9.41 15.20
CA HIS A 106 -5.93 9.47 15.49
C HIS A 106 -6.30 8.53 16.65
N PRO A 107 -7.22 8.89 17.56
CA PRO A 107 -7.54 8.09 18.75
C PRO A 107 -8.02 6.66 18.44
N VAL A 108 -8.66 6.46 17.29
CA VAL A 108 -9.02 5.12 16.81
C VAL A 108 -7.79 4.41 16.28
N ASN A 109 -7.45 3.28 16.90
CA ASN A 109 -6.24 2.49 16.64
C ASN A 109 -6.52 0.99 16.37
N ARG A 110 -7.78 0.67 16.07
CA ARG A 110 -8.24 -0.68 15.74
C ARG A 110 -9.25 -0.63 14.59
N LEU A 111 -9.08 -1.53 13.62
CA LEU A 111 -10.00 -1.74 12.49
C LEU A 111 -10.40 -3.23 12.44
N GLY A 112 -11.49 -3.54 11.76
CA GLY A 112 -12.03 -4.89 11.62
C GLY A 112 -12.47 -5.23 10.18
N PRO A 113 -12.88 -6.49 9.93
CA PRO A 113 -13.21 -6.99 8.59
C PRO A 113 -14.43 -6.31 7.97
N GLU A 114 -15.33 -5.75 8.79
CA GLU A 114 -16.51 -5.01 8.35
C GLU A 114 -16.20 -3.60 7.82
N ASP A 115 -15.01 -3.08 8.11
CA ASP A 115 -14.58 -1.78 7.59
C ASP A 115 -14.26 -1.92 6.09
N ASP A 116 -14.61 -0.90 5.30
CA ASP A 116 -14.26 -0.85 3.89
C ASP A 116 -12.93 -0.13 3.72
N LEU A 117 -11.86 -0.90 3.51
CA LEU A 117 -10.49 -0.41 3.41
C LEU A 117 -9.97 -0.64 1.99
N ARG A 118 -9.71 0.44 1.25
CA ARG A 118 -9.24 0.38 -0.14
C ARG A 118 -7.73 0.57 -0.20
N PHE A 119 -7.04 -0.38 -0.80
CA PHE A 119 -5.59 -0.37 -0.92
C PHE A 119 -5.11 0.87 -1.70
N ILE A 120 -4.17 1.62 -1.14
CA ILE A 120 -3.46 2.72 -1.82
C ILE A 120 -2.12 2.19 -2.31
N ASP A 121 -1.23 1.85 -1.38
CA ASP A 121 0.12 1.34 -1.63
C ASP A 121 0.66 0.59 -0.40
N PHE A 122 1.92 0.17 -0.48
CA PHE A 122 2.67 -0.23 0.71
C PHE A 122 3.39 0.98 1.28
N PHE A 123 3.42 1.08 2.60
CA PHE A 123 4.04 2.19 3.31
C PHE A 123 5.29 1.73 4.07
N ASP A 124 6.32 2.58 3.99
CA ASP A 124 7.53 2.54 4.80
C ASP A 124 7.76 3.92 5.42
N TRP A 125 8.25 3.95 6.66
CA TRP A 125 8.56 5.19 7.36
C TRP A 125 9.75 5.94 6.75
N ASP A 126 10.67 5.20 6.13
CA ASP A 126 11.81 5.74 5.41
C ASP A 126 11.90 5.09 4.04
N SER A 127 11.40 5.79 3.03
CA SER A 127 11.38 5.32 1.65
C SER A 127 12.75 5.37 0.96
N SER A 128 13.78 5.91 1.62
CA SER A 128 15.12 6.11 1.06
C SER A 128 16.16 5.12 1.58
N ARG A 129 15.81 4.30 2.58
CA ARG A 129 16.73 3.36 3.23
C ARG A 129 16.34 1.91 2.96
N PHE A 130 16.31 1.08 3.99
CA PHE A 130 15.83 -0.29 3.84
C PHE A 130 14.31 -0.27 3.76
N LEU A 131 13.74 -0.87 2.72
CA LEU A 131 12.29 -0.99 2.60
C LEU A 131 11.86 -2.32 3.19
N ASP A 132 10.84 -2.27 4.05
CA ASP A 132 10.22 -3.45 4.64
C ASP A 132 8.85 -3.73 4.04
N PHE A 133 8.17 -2.70 3.54
CA PHE A 133 6.78 -2.76 3.13
C PHE A 133 5.92 -3.43 4.21
N ALA A 134 6.15 -3.02 5.46
CA ALA A 134 5.52 -3.64 6.63
C ALA A 134 4.02 -3.33 6.72
N TYR A 135 3.57 -2.25 6.08
CA TYR A 135 2.19 -1.77 6.17
C TYR A 135 1.50 -1.72 4.82
N TYR A 136 0.24 -2.13 4.79
CA TYR A 136 -0.71 -1.64 3.81
C TYR A 136 -1.14 -0.22 4.20
N ARG A 137 -1.02 0.71 3.26
CA ARG A 137 -1.70 2.00 3.34
C ARG A 137 -3.05 1.86 2.67
N VAL A 138 -4.10 2.22 3.38
CA VAL A 138 -5.47 2.11 2.90
C VAL A 138 -6.22 3.41 3.12
N GLU A 139 -7.24 3.64 2.30
CA GLU A 139 -8.26 4.63 2.58
C GLU A 139 -9.48 3.94 3.22
N ILE A 140 -10.04 4.55 4.25
CA ILE A 140 -11.26 4.09 4.91
C ILE A 140 -12.47 4.65 4.13
N ARG A 141 -13.19 3.79 3.41
CA ARG A 141 -14.42 4.14 2.68
C ARG A 141 -15.69 3.98 3.50
N ALA A 142 -15.68 3.06 4.47
CA ALA A 142 -16.79 2.85 5.39
C ALA A 142 -16.27 2.31 6.72
N CYS A 143 -16.84 2.79 7.83
CA CYS A 143 -16.57 2.28 9.17
C CYS A 143 -17.84 2.49 10.02
N ALA A 144 -18.63 1.43 10.21
CA ALA A 144 -19.94 1.56 10.85
C ALA A 144 -19.85 1.99 12.32
N ARG A 145 -18.80 1.52 13.03
CA ARG A 145 -18.55 1.88 14.43
C ARG A 145 -18.18 3.35 14.61
N GLU A 146 -17.50 3.94 13.63
CA GLU A 146 -16.95 5.28 13.69
C GLU A 146 -17.05 5.95 12.31
N PRO A 147 -18.25 6.42 11.91
CA PRO A 147 -18.48 7.02 10.59
C PRO A 147 -17.59 8.23 10.30
N GLY A 148 -17.09 8.89 11.35
CA GLY A 148 -16.12 9.98 11.26
C GLY A 148 -14.80 9.57 10.59
N LEU A 149 -14.51 8.26 10.48
CA LEU A 149 -13.29 7.77 9.84
C LEU A 149 -13.31 7.81 8.32
N VAL A 150 -14.46 7.95 7.67
CA VAL A 150 -14.56 7.89 6.20
C VAL A 150 -13.69 8.97 5.54
N GLY A 151 -12.79 8.58 4.65
CA GLY A 151 -11.81 9.44 3.97
C GLY A 151 -10.50 9.66 4.74
N HIS A 152 -10.35 9.10 5.94
CA HIS A 152 -9.03 8.94 6.55
C HIS A 152 -8.26 7.84 5.84
N GLU A 153 -6.95 7.86 6.02
CA GLU A 153 -6.10 6.74 5.67
C GLU A 153 -5.67 5.99 6.93
N ALA A 154 -5.31 4.72 6.76
CA ALA A 154 -4.79 3.89 7.83
C ALA A 154 -3.58 3.07 7.37
N LEU A 155 -2.72 2.74 8.32
CA LEU A 155 -1.63 1.80 8.18
C LEU A 155 -1.98 0.53 8.97
N LEU A 156 -1.99 -0.60 8.27
CA LEU A 156 -2.21 -1.92 8.86
C LEU A 156 -1.01 -2.78 8.55
N GLU A 157 -0.44 -3.46 9.54
CA GLU A 157 0.64 -4.40 9.27
C GLU A 157 0.15 -5.52 8.36
N VAL A 158 0.98 -5.90 7.39
CA VAL A 158 0.62 -6.89 6.36
C VAL A 158 0.19 -8.24 6.94
N GLN A 159 0.71 -8.61 8.11
CA GLN A 159 0.37 -9.87 8.79
C GLN A 159 -1.06 -9.90 9.34
N TYR A 160 -1.72 -8.75 9.48
CA TYR A 160 -3.06 -8.65 10.06
C TYR A 160 -4.16 -8.50 9.01
N ALA A 161 -3.86 -8.58 7.72
CA ALA A 161 -4.87 -8.42 6.69
C ALA A 161 -4.61 -9.27 5.43
N ASP A 162 -5.71 -9.74 4.86
CA ASP A 162 -5.77 -10.33 3.53
C ASP A 162 -6.22 -9.30 2.51
N VAL A 163 -5.90 -9.52 1.23
CA VAL A 163 -6.30 -8.64 0.13
C VAL A 163 -7.19 -9.38 -0.86
N PHE A 164 -8.29 -8.73 -1.22
CA PHE A 164 -9.30 -9.27 -2.11
C PHE A 164 -9.59 -8.34 -3.28
N VAL A 165 -9.94 -8.93 -4.42
CA VAL A 165 -10.53 -8.24 -5.55
C VAL A 165 -12.04 -8.28 -5.40
N ASP A 166 -12.66 -7.11 -5.28
CA ASP A 166 -14.10 -6.95 -5.44
C ASP A 166 -14.43 -7.13 -6.92
N GLY A 167 -15.45 -7.95 -7.20
CA GLY A 167 -15.79 -8.32 -8.57
C GLY A 167 -15.99 -7.07 -9.42
N ALA A 168 -15.29 -6.98 -10.55
CA ALA A 168 -15.57 -5.95 -11.54
C ALA A 168 -17.04 -6.07 -11.96
N ALA A 169 -17.73 -4.93 -12.07
CA ALA A 169 -18.92 -4.86 -12.90
C ALA A 169 -18.51 -5.40 -14.28
N ARG A 170 -19.05 -6.57 -14.65
CA ARG A 170 -18.92 -7.12 -15.99
C ARG A 170 -19.66 -6.23 -16.98
#